data_AF-A0A0M1JED4-F1
#
_entry.id   AF-A0A0M1JED4-F1
#
_cell.length_a   1.000
_cell.length_b   1.000
_cell.length_c   1.000
_cell.angle_alpha   90.00
_cell.angle_beta   90.00
_cell.angle_gamma   90.00
#
_symmetry.space_group_name_H-M   'P 1'
#
loop_
_entity.id
_entity.type
_entity.pdbx_description
1 polymer ?
#
loop_
_entity_poly.entity_id
_entity_poly.type
_entity_poly.pdbx_seq_one_letter_code
_entity_poly.pdbx_strand_id
1 'polypeptide(L)' 'MVSLQTPICDFDLPAPNFVLPGVDGRTWSRDKCIGSNGLLVMFIC' A
#
# COMPACT_ATOMS: atom_id res chain seq x y z
N MET A 1 -3.90 -17.73 14.21
CA MET A 1 -2.95 -18.41 13.29
C MET A 1 -2.01 -17.35 12.74
N VAL A 2 -0.69 -17.52 12.88
CA VAL A 2 0.30 -16.62 12.28
C VAL A 2 0.87 -17.31 11.06
N SER A 3 0.93 -16.62 9.91
CA SER A 3 1.61 -17.17 8.74
C SER A 3 3.11 -17.04 8.96
N LEU A 4 3.82 -18.18 9.00
CA LEU A 4 5.29 -18.22 9.10
C LEU A 4 5.97 -18.08 7.73
N GLN A 5 5.18 -18.11 6.65
CA GLN A 5 5.65 -18.03 5.27
C GLN A 5 5.17 -16.69 4.69
N THR A 6 6.09 -15.89 4.16
CA THR A 6 5.73 -14.71 3.37
C THR A 6 5.04 -15.20 2.11
N PRO A 7 3.78 -14.82 1.85
CA PRO A 7 3.15 -15.16 0.58
C PRO A 7 4.02 -14.60 -0.55
N ILE A 8 4.17 -15.40 -1.61
CA ILE A 8 4.87 -14.97 -2.81
C ILE A 8 4.08 -13.77 -3.37
N CYS A 9 4.82 -12.73 -3.75
CA CYS A 9 4.23 -11.58 -4.41
C CYS A 9 3.90 -11.96 -5.86
N ASP A 10 2.67 -11.67 -6.29
CA ASP A 10 2.33 -11.68 -7.71
C ASP A 10 2.98 -10.47 -8.37
N PHE A 11 4.18 -10.67 -8.91
CA PHE A 11 4.90 -9.63 -9.64
C PHE A 11 4.07 -9.12 -10.83
N ASP A 12 4.31 -7.87 -11.22
CA ASP A 12 3.59 -7.15 -12.28
C ASP A 12 2.09 -6.89 -12.00
N LEU A 13 1.55 -7.34 -10.86
CA LEU A 13 0.22 -6.97 -10.43
C LEU A 13 0.16 -5.46 -10.14
N PRO A 14 -0.77 -4.71 -10.77
CA PRO A 14 -0.94 -3.30 -10.46
C PRO A 14 -1.31 -3.11 -8.99
N ALA A 15 -0.71 -2.11 -8.35
CA ALA A 15 -1.01 -1.78 -6.95
C ALA A 15 -2.54 -1.58 -6.75
N PRO A 16 -3.17 -2.27 -5.77
CA PRO A 16 -4.60 -2.12 -5.51
C PRO A 16 -4.97 -0.67 -5.19
N ASN A 17 -6.17 -0.26 -5.58
CA ASN A 17 -6.67 1.05 -5.19
C ASN A 17 -7.02 1.07 -3.70
N PHE A 18 -6.83 2.21 -3.04
CA PHE A 18 -7.21 2.42 -1.65
C PHE A 18 -7.67 3.85 -1.41
N VAL A 19 -8.47 4.02 -0.37
CA VAL A 19 -8.94 5.31 0.15
C VAL A 19 -8.89 5.21 1.67
N LEU A 20 -7.89 5.83 2.31
CA LEU A 20 -7.61 5.67 3.73
C LEU A 20 -7.49 7.04 4.43
N PRO A 21 -7.94 7.17 5.69
CA PRO A 21 -7.74 8.37 6.48
C PRO A 21 -6.27 8.50 6.91
N GLY A 22 -5.72 9.70 6.77
CA GLY A 22 -4.41 10.07 7.29
C GLY A 22 -4.51 10.66 8.70
N VAL A 23 -3.38 10.68 9.41
CA VAL A 23 -3.25 11.34 10.72
C VAL A 23 -3.39 12.86 10.65
N ASP A 24 -3.29 13.41 9.44
CA ASP A 24 -3.49 14.82 9.11
C ASP A 24 -4.96 15.18 8.86
N GLY A 25 -5.89 14.24 9.06
CA GLY A 25 -7.32 14.41 8.80
C GLY A 25 -7.68 14.42 7.32
N ARG A 26 -6.74 14.15 6.42
CA ARG A 26 -6.98 14.07 4.98
C ARG A 26 -7.27 12.64 4.54
N THR A 27 -7.99 12.50 3.44
CA THR A 27 -8.17 11.20 2.78
C THR A 27 -7.12 11.00 1.69
N TRP A 28 -6.32 9.96 1.85
CA TRP A 28 -5.27 9.55 0.93
C TRP A 28 -5.73 8.41 0.03
N SER A 29 -5.37 8.47 -1.24
CA SER A 29 -5.59 7.40 -2.22
C SER A 29 -4.28 7.02 -2.90
N ARG A 30 -4.23 5.82 -3.49
CA ARG A 30 -3.06 5.33 -4.24
C ARG A 30 -2.51 6.38 -5.20
N ASP A 31 -3.40 6.97 -5.98
CA ASP A 31 -3.03 7.92 -7.04
C ASP A 31 -2.55 9.27 -6.50
N LYS A 32 -2.87 9.62 -5.25
CA LYS A 32 -2.33 10.82 -4.57
C LYS A 32 -0.92 10.59 -4.02
N CYS A 33 -0.55 9.33 -3.76
CA CYS A 33 0.71 8.98 -3.12
C CYS A 33 1.82 8.60 -4.12
N ILE A 34 1.49 8.35 -5.39
CA ILE A 34 2.46 7.93 -6.41
C ILE A 34 3.41 9.08 -6.78
N GLY A 35 4.71 8.82 -6.73
CA GLY A 35 5.76 9.76 -7.14
C GLY A 35 6.51 9.30 -8.39
N SER A 36 7.49 10.11 -8.84
CA SER A 36 8.32 9.81 -10.02
C SER A 36 9.08 8.48 -9.94
N ASN A 37 9.36 8.02 -8.71
CA ASN A 37 10.10 6.79 -8.42
C ASN A 37 9.19 5.65 -7.94
N GLY A 38 7.87 5.81 -8.05
CA GLY A 38 6.88 4.83 -7.60
C GLY A 38 6.30 5.11 -6.21
N LEU A 39 5.69 4.07 -5.63
CA LEU A 39 4.97 4.09 -4.36
C LEU A 39 5.41 2.89 -3.50
N LEU A 40 5.82 3.16 -2.26
CA LEU A 40 6.07 2.13 -1.24
C LEU A 40 4.87 2.07 -0.28
N VAL A 41 4.28 0.88 -0.13
CA VAL A 41 3.21 0.61 0.84
C VAL A 41 3.73 -0.39 1.86
N MET A 42 3.53 -0.09 3.14
CA MET A 42 3.92 -0.97 4.25
C MET A 42 2.73 -1.20 5.18
N PHE A 43 2.58 -2.43 5.65
CA PHE A 43 1.62 -2.80 6.69
C PHE A 43 2.40 -2.96 8.00
N ILE A 44 2.22 -2.02 8.92
CA ILE A 44 2.95 -1.93 10.21
C ILE A 44 1.99 -1.63 11.35
N CYS A 45 2.44 -1.84 12.58
CA CYS A 45 1.74 -1.51 13.83
C CYS A 45 2.44 -0.40 14.61
#